data_AF-A0AAV0VVQ9-F1
#
_entry.id   AF-A0AAV0VVQ9-F1
#
_cell.length_a   1.000
_cell.length_b   1.000
_cell.length_c   1.000
_cell.angle_alpha   90.00
_cell.angle_beta   90.00
_cell.angle_gamma   90.00
#
_symmetry.space_group_name_H-M   'P 1'
#
loop_
_entity.id
_entity.type
_entity.pdbx_description
1 polymer ?
#
loop_
_entity_poly.entity_id
_entity_poly.type
_entity_poly.pdbx_seq_one_letter_code
_entity_poly.pdbx_strand_id
1 'polypeptide(L)'
;MEALKNSLTKQSNTRFMSVGDLSIGQLYRIIRMENRETQYGITVHCVLEGAGDDGGIMEVYLPRSIKIKDEDIHQFNQGGDDKVLHLIFKGRRGRSFNIGFQ
;
A
#
# COMPACT_ATOMS: atom_id res chain seq x y z
N MET A 1 -25.05 13.14 -5.07
CA MET A 1 -23.90 14.05 -4.89
C MET A 1 -23.03 13.69 -3.67
N GLU A 2 -23.58 13.16 -2.58
CA GLU A 2 -22.80 12.81 -1.38
C GLU A 2 -21.73 11.74 -1.62
N ALA A 3 -22.01 10.69 -2.40
CA ALA A 3 -21.02 9.67 -2.73
C ALA A 3 -19.79 10.24 -3.47
N LEU A 4 -20.02 11.19 -4.38
CA LEU A 4 -18.94 11.88 -5.08
C LEU A 4 -18.15 12.79 -4.14
N LYS A 5 -18.83 13.54 -3.27
CA LYS A 5 -18.18 14.40 -2.27
C LYS A 5 -17.30 13.57 -1.32
N ASN A 6 -17.82 12.45 -0.81
CA ASN A 6 -17.05 11.54 0.04
C ASN A 6 -15.86 10.91 -0.70
N SER A 7 -16.02 10.57 -1.98
CA SER A 7 -14.92 10.08 -2.82
C SER A 7 -13.83 11.14 -3.01
N LEU A 8 -14.22 12.38 -3.30
CA LEU A 8 -13.28 13.50 -3.47
C LEU A 8 -12.55 13.84 -2.17
N THR A 9 -13.26 13.88 -1.04
CA THR A 9 -12.65 14.11 0.29
C THR A 9 -11.68 12.99 0.67
N LYS A 10 -11.99 11.73 0.34
CA LYS A 10 -11.07 10.60 0.55
C LYS A 10 -9.82 10.75 -0.32
N GLN A 11 -9.98 11.09 -1.60
CA GLN A 11 -8.86 11.30 -2.52
C GLN A 11 -7.96 12.48 -2.10
N SER A 12 -8.54 13.57 -1.56
CA SER A 12 -7.76 14.70 -1.05
C SER A 12 -6.95 14.36 0.21
N ASN A 13 -7.35 13.34 0.95
CA ASN A 13 -6.66 12.85 2.14
C ASN A 13 -5.73 11.66 1.86
N THR A 14 -5.57 11.26 0.59
CA THR A 14 -4.63 10.22 0.18
C THR A 14 -3.21 10.81 0.08
N ARG A 15 -2.26 10.23 0.81
CA ARG A 15 -0.84 10.59 0.71
C ARG A 15 -0.11 9.61 -0.20
N PHE A 16 0.44 10.10 -1.31
CA PHE A 16 1.36 9.34 -2.15
C PHE A 16 2.76 9.36 -1.54
N MET A 17 3.28 8.20 -1.18
CA MET A 17 4.55 8.09 -0.45
C MET A 17 5.45 6.99 -1.03
N SER A 18 6.76 7.15 -0.87
CA SER A 18 7.68 6.02 -1.08
C SER A 18 7.58 5.07 0.11
N VAL A 19 7.80 3.77 -0.13
CA VAL A 19 7.98 2.80 0.95
C VAL A 19 9.13 3.19 1.89
N GLY A 20 10.13 3.92 1.39
CA GLY A 20 11.23 4.45 2.19
C GLY A 20 10.88 5.60 3.12
N ASP A 21 9.70 6.20 2.97
CA ASP A 21 9.20 7.31 3.79
C ASP A 21 8.27 6.83 4.91
N LEU A 22 7.99 5.52 4.97
CA LEU A 22 7.21 4.91 6.04
C LEU A 22 8.02 4.88 7.34
N SER A 23 7.31 4.92 8.47
CA SER A 23 7.92 4.81 9.79
C SER A 23 8.50 3.41 9.99
N ILE A 24 9.76 3.35 10.46
CA ILE A 24 10.43 2.08 10.71
C ILE A 24 9.73 1.34 11.84
N GLY A 25 9.45 0.06 11.63
CA GLY A 25 8.83 -0.81 12.63
C GLY A 25 7.32 -0.68 12.74
N GLN A 26 6.71 0.29 12.05
CA GLN A 26 5.28 0.49 12.05
C GLN A 26 4.58 -0.52 11.13
N LEU A 27 3.49 -1.11 11.63
CA LEU A 27 2.59 -1.95 10.84
C LEU A 27 1.56 -1.07 10.14
N TYR A 28 1.45 -1.26 8.82
CA TYR A 28 0.46 -0.60 7.98
C TYR A 28 -0.44 -1.67 7.36
N ARG A 29 -1.73 -1.67 7.68
CA ARG A 29 -2.68 -2.60 7.09
C ARG A 29 -2.83 -2.31 5.59
N ILE A 30 -2.67 -3.33 4.76
CA ILE A 30 -2.92 -3.22 3.33
C ILE A 30 -4.44 -3.36 3.13
N ILE A 31 -5.04 -2.34 2.51
CA ILE A 31 -6.47 -2.29 2.19
C ILE A 31 -6.72 -2.87 0.81
N ARG A 32 -5.83 -2.57 -0.14
CA ARG A 32 -5.95 -3.00 -1.53
C ARG A 32 -4.58 -3.07 -2.20
N MET A 33 -4.44 -3.99 -3.15
CA MET A 33 -3.28 -4.06 -4.04
C MET A 33 -3.71 -4.00 -5.51
N GLU A 34 -2.83 -3.51 -6.37
CA GLU A 34 -2.99 -3.62 -7.82
C GLU A 34 -1.62 -3.65 -8.50
N ASN A 35 -1.48 -4.44 -9.56
CA ASN A 35 -0.34 -4.31 -10.46
C ASN A 35 -0.58 -3.10 -11.37
N ARG A 36 0.36 -2.16 -11.36
CA ARG A 36 0.29 -0.95 -12.16
C ARG A 36 1.45 -0.91 -13.14
N GLU A 37 1.13 -0.71 -14.42
CA GLU A 37 2.13 -0.44 -15.43
C GLU A 37 2.63 1.00 -15.28
N THR A 38 3.95 1.16 -15.21
CA THR A 38 4.60 2.47 -15.15
C THR A 38 5.60 2.58 -16.30
N GLN A 39 6.11 3.78 -16.56
CA GLN A 39 7.20 4.00 -17.52
C GLN A 39 8.47 3.17 -17.23
N TYR A 40 8.61 2.64 -16.00
CA TYR A 40 9.72 1.81 -15.57
C TYR A 40 9.37 0.31 -15.48
N GLY A 41 8.21 -0.08 -16.00
CA GLY A 41 7.67 -1.45 -15.97
C GLY A 41 6.58 -1.64 -14.91
N ILE A 42 6.14 -2.89 -14.76
CA ILE A 42 5.08 -3.28 -13.83
C ILE A 42 5.59 -3.24 -12.40
N THR A 43 4.80 -2.66 -11.51
CA THR A 43 5.06 -2.63 -10.07
C THR A 43 3.77 -2.83 -9.29
N VAL A 44 3.89 -3.35 -8.07
CA VAL A 44 2.74 -3.46 -7.17
C VAL A 44 2.49 -2.10 -6.52
N HIS A 45 1.26 -1.63 -6.62
CA HIS A 45 0.73 -0.46 -5.94
C HIS A 45 -0.14 -0.93 -4.76
N CYS A 46 0.15 -0.43 -3.56
CA CYS A 46 -0.54 -0.77 -2.33
C CYS A 46 -1.25 0.46 -1.76
N VAL A 47 -2.50 0.27 -1.40
CA VAL A 47 -3.29 1.21 -0.60
C VAL A 47 -3.22 0.74 0.84
N LEU A 48 -2.70 1.58 1.73
CA LEU A 48 -2.50 1.31 3.13
C LEU A 48 -3.41 2.17 4.00
N GLU A 49 -3.78 1.64 5.16
CA GLU A 49 -4.34 2.42 6.26
C GLU A 49 -3.21 3.19 6.94
N GLY A 50 -3.38 4.50 7.09
CA GLY A 50 -2.40 5.37 7.73
C GLY A 50 -2.25 5.05 9.20
N ALA A 51 -1.01 5.06 9.70
CA ALA A 51 -0.73 4.88 11.11
C ALA A 51 -0.98 6.19 11.89
N GLY A 52 -1.83 6.14 12.92
CA GLY A 52 -2.14 7.27 13.80
C GLY A 52 -3.64 7.65 13.80
N ASP A 53 -4.00 8.65 14.62
CA ASP A 53 -5.39 9.10 14.82
C ASP A 53 -6.03 9.74 13.57
N ASP A 54 -5.23 10.08 12.56
CA ASP A 54 -5.69 10.74 11.34
C ASP A 54 -6.50 9.82 10.41
N GLY A 55 -6.42 8.49 10.58
CA GLY A 55 -7.18 7.50 9.79
C GLY A 55 -7.03 7.65 8.26
N GLY A 56 -5.97 8.30 7.80
CA GLY A 56 -5.77 8.66 6.40
C GLY A 56 -5.43 7.45 5.53
N ILE A 57 -5.60 7.60 4.21
CA ILE A 57 -5.19 6.57 3.25
C ILE A 57 -3.78 6.90 2.74
N MET A 58 -2.93 5.90 2.61
CA MET A 58 -1.59 6.06 2.02
C MET A 58 -1.47 5.19 0.78
N GLU A 59 -0.93 5.75 -0.30
CA GLU A 59 -0.67 5.04 -1.55
C GLU A 59 0.84 4.90 -1.72
N VAL A 60 1.33 3.64 -1.80
CA VAL A 60 2.75 3.33 -1.90
C VAL A 60 3.03 2.36 -3.05
N TYR A 61 4.15 2.56 -3.73
CA TYR A 61 4.66 1.61 -4.73
C TYR A 61 5.71 0.72 -4.12
N LEU A 62 5.52 -0.60 -4.22
CA LEU A 62 6.51 -1.57 -3.78
C LEU A 62 7.74 -1.55 -4.71
N PRO A 63 8.92 -1.96 -4.22
CA PRO A 63 10.09 -2.14 -5.08
C PRO A 63 9.80 -3.15 -6.20
N ARG A 64 10.27 -2.88 -7.42
CA ARG A 64 10.09 -3.75 -8.62
C ARG A 64 10.58 -5.20 -8.46
N SER A 65 11.40 -5.47 -7.44
CA SER A 65 11.82 -6.84 -7.10
C SER A 65 10.67 -7.69 -6.56
N ILE A 66 9.61 -7.06 -6.05
CA ILE A 66 8.38 -7.73 -5.60
C ILE A 66 7.45 -7.88 -6.79
N LYS A 67 7.04 -9.12 -7.04
CA LYS A 67 6.09 -9.48 -8.08
C LYS A 67 5.01 -10.34 -7.46
N ILE A 68 3.76 -9.94 -7.62
CA ILE A 68 2.58 -10.66 -7.14
C ILE A 68 1.72 -10.92 -8.38
N LYS A 69 1.19 -12.13 -8.53
CA LYS A 69 0.31 -12.44 -9.67
C LYS A 69 -1.03 -11.71 -9.51
N ASP A 70 -1.66 -11.37 -10.62
CA ASP A 70 -2.98 -10.74 -10.60
C ASP A 70 -4.03 -11.62 -9.91
N GLU A 71 -3.93 -12.94 -10.03
CA GLU A 71 -4.78 -13.91 -9.32
C GLU A 71 -4.68 -13.76 -7.79
N ASP A 72 -3.45 -13.67 -7.25
CA ASP A 72 -3.20 -13.51 -5.82
C ASP A 72 -3.71 -12.15 -5.32
N ILE A 73 -3.49 -11.09 -6.10
CA ILE A 73 -4.03 -9.74 -5.82
C ILE A 73 -5.55 -9.76 -5.81
N HIS A 74 -6.16 -10.43 -6.79
CA HIS A 74 -7.62 -10.54 -6.88
C HIS A 74 -8.19 -11.28 -5.69
N GLN A 75 -7.59 -12.41 -5.31
CA GLN A 75 -7.98 -13.18 -4.12
C GLN A 75 -7.78 -12.42 -2.81
N PHE A 76 -6.79 -11.53 -2.74
CA PHE A 76 -6.59 -10.65 -1.60
C PHE A 76 -7.68 -9.58 -1.55
N ASN A 77 -7.91 -8.87 -2.65
CA ASN A 77 -8.88 -7.78 -2.73
C ASN A 77 -10.35 -8.26 -2.60
N GLN A 78 -10.63 -9.53 -2.95
CA GLN A 78 -11.93 -10.18 -2.76
C GLN A 78 -12.08 -10.84 -1.38
N GLY A 79 -10.96 -11.10 -0.69
CA GLY A 79 -10.97 -11.68 0.64
C GLY A 79 -11.64 -10.73 1.63
N GLY A 80 -12.56 -11.26 2.44
CA GLY A 80 -13.11 -10.53 3.59
C GLY A 80 -12.08 -10.34 4.71
N ASP A 81 -12.54 -9.88 5.88
CA ASP A 81 -11.71 -9.52 7.04
C ASP A 81 -10.72 -10.60 7.54
N ASP A 82 -10.83 -11.84 7.08
CA ASP A 82 -9.91 -12.95 7.43
C ASP A 82 -8.53 -12.90 6.74
N LYS A 83 -8.32 -11.98 5.78
CA LYS A 83 -7.03 -11.81 5.09
C LYS A 83 -6.41 -10.45 5.41
N VAL A 84 -6.16 -10.19 6.68
CA VAL A 84 -5.40 -9.00 7.10
C VAL A 84 -3.92 -9.23 6.78
N LEU A 85 -3.37 -8.43 5.86
CA LEU A 85 -1.94 -8.39 5.57
C LEU A 85 -1.40 -7.00 5.91
N HIS A 86 -0.32 -6.94 6.67
CA HIS A 86 0.37 -5.72 7.05
C HIS A 86 1.69 -5.59 6.30
N LEU A 87 1.99 -4.38 5.87
CA LEU A 87 3.32 -4.00 5.40
C LEU A 87 4.10 -3.37 6.55
N ILE A 88 5.35 -3.80 6.72
CA ILE A 88 6.29 -3.23 7.69
C ILE A 88 7.56 -2.77 6.99
N PHE A 89 7.91 -1.49 7.16
CA PHE A 89 9.20 -0.98 6.76
C PHE A 89 10.22 -1.23 7.88
N LYS A 90 11.29 -1.95 7.59
CA LYS A 90 12.36 -2.31 8.55
C LYS A 90 13.63 -1.47 8.34
N GLY A 91 13.54 -0.37 7.58
CA GLY A 91 14.66 0.50 7.27
C GLY A 91 15.34 0.20 5.93
N ARG A 92 16.54 0.74 5.73
CA ARG A 92 17.34 0.53 4.51
C ARG A 92 18.54 -0.37 4.81
N ARG A 93 18.86 -1.27 3.88
CA ARG A 93 20.10 -2.05 3.88
C ARG A 93 20.92 -1.61 2.67
N GLY A 94 21.77 -0.61 2.87
CA GLY A 94 22.50 0.05 1.77
C GLY A 94 21.53 0.78 0.83
N ARG A 95 21.51 0.39 -0.45
CA ARG A 95 20.61 0.95 -1.48
C ARG A 95 19.24 0.27 -1.55
N SER A 96 19.02 -0.80 -0.78
CA SER A 96 17.79 -1.59 -0.82
C SER A 96 16.87 -1.27 0.35
N PHE A 97 15.56 -1.29 0.11
CA PHE A 97 14.55 -1.23 1.16
C PHE A 97 14.44 -2.59 1.85
N ASN A 98 14.49 -2.60 3.17
CA ASN A 98 14.19 -3.79 3.96
C ASN A 98 12.72 -3.71 4.38
N ILE A 99 11.87 -4.51 3.76
CA ILE A 99 10.43 -4.52 4.01
C ILE A 99 9.97 -5.94 4.34
N GLY A 100 8.91 -6.06 5.13
CA GLY A 100 8.28 -7.34 5.45
C GLY A 100 6.77 -7.28 5.29
N PHE A 101 6.17 -8.46 5.31
CA PHE A 101 4.72 -8.65 5.28
C PHE A 101 4.33 -9.57 6.44
N GLN A 102 3.27 -9.23 7.18
CA GLN A 102 2.78 -9.96 8.35
C GLN A 102 1.27 -10.13 8.34
#